data_AF-A0A7R8H7Q4-F1
#
_entry.id   AF-A0A7R8H7Q4-F1
#
_cell.length_a   1.000
_cell.length_b   1.000
_cell.length_c   1.000
_cell.angle_alpha   90.00
_cell.angle_beta   90.00
_cell.angle_gamma   90.00
#
_symmetry.space_group_name_H-M   'P 1'
#
loop_
_entity.id
_entity.type
_entity.pdbx_description
1 polymer ?
#
loop_
_entity_poly.entity_id
_entity_poly.type
_entity_poly.pdbx_seq_one_letter_code
_entity_poly.pdbx_strand_id
1 'polypeptide(L)'
;MVWYDILIVFLSDKPEMNHLLTVDGKSLVSYLTDIFEKLNMLNKQLQGSNRTHVDTKIKIFGFDTFIKVCQENIYHKLFDQFHWLKKCEVPDNAVLVVVDNLKIIASDLKERFSDLKQIELPTWVMQPMLVNIFDGSMQYQEELSEMQNDDLHQKLEGQIRNLTLLNPDK
;
A
#
# COMPACT_ATOMS: atom_id res chain seq x y z
N MET A 1 21.80 -4.77 7.62
CA MET A 1 23.01 -4.40 6.87
C MET A 1 23.32 -5.39 5.75
N VAL A 2 23.14 -6.71 5.99
CA VAL A 2 23.39 -7.83 5.05
C VAL A 2 23.02 -7.63 3.56
N TRP A 3 21.84 -7.10 3.22
CA TRP A 3 21.42 -7.03 1.82
C TRP A 3 22.27 -6.06 0.97
N TYR A 4 22.61 -4.90 1.51
CA TYR A 4 23.42 -3.91 0.79
C TYR A 4 24.85 -4.41 0.58
N ASP A 5 25.39 -5.13 1.56
CA ASP A 5 26.73 -5.71 1.51
C ASP A 5 26.82 -6.78 0.41
N ILE A 6 25.78 -7.61 0.25
CA ILE A 6 25.67 -8.56 -0.87
C ILE A 6 25.64 -7.82 -2.21
N LEU A 7 24.90 -6.71 -2.29
CA LEU A 7 24.74 -5.94 -3.52
C LEU A 7 26.06 -5.29 -3.96
N ILE A 8 26.84 -4.77 -3.00
CA ILE A 8 28.20 -4.27 -3.24
C ILE A 8 29.10 -5.38 -3.80
N VAL A 9 29.07 -6.58 -3.22
CA VAL A 9 29.89 -7.70 -3.71
C VAL A 9 29.45 -8.11 -5.11
N PHE A 10 28.14 -8.22 -5.34
CA PHE A 10 27.56 -8.68 -6.59
C PHE A 10 27.84 -7.73 -7.77
N LEU A 11 27.82 -6.41 -7.52
CA LEU A 11 28.07 -5.38 -8.53
C LEU A 11 29.48 -4.77 -8.44
N SER A 12 30.41 -5.46 -7.78
CA SER A 12 31.77 -4.94 -7.55
C SER A 12 32.57 -4.68 -8.83
N ASP A 13 32.22 -5.34 -9.93
CA ASP A 13 32.81 -5.16 -11.26
C ASP A 13 32.15 -4.03 -12.07
N LYS A 14 31.05 -3.43 -11.57
CA LYS A 14 30.27 -2.43 -12.29
C LYS A 14 30.69 -1.01 -11.92
N PRO A 15 31.10 -0.16 -12.90
CA PRO A 15 31.49 1.22 -12.62
C PRO A 15 30.35 2.05 -12.03
N GLU A 16 29.09 1.71 -12.33
CA GLU A 16 27.88 2.34 -11.79
C GLU A 16 27.82 2.22 -10.26
N MET A 17 28.42 1.18 -9.68
CA MET A 17 28.44 0.96 -8.24
C MET A 17 29.18 2.09 -7.50
N ASN A 18 30.15 2.75 -8.15
CA ASN A 18 30.86 3.89 -7.57
C ASN A 18 29.93 5.05 -7.21
N HIS A 19 28.84 5.23 -7.95
CA HIS A 19 27.83 6.26 -7.65
C HIS A 19 26.94 5.87 -6.47
N LEU A 20 26.76 4.57 -6.24
CA LEU A 20 25.91 4.02 -5.18
C LEU A 20 26.64 3.92 -3.83
N LEU A 21 27.98 3.83 -3.82
CA LEU A 21 28.81 3.74 -2.60
C LEU A 21 28.82 5.00 -1.70
N THR A 22 27.96 5.97 -1.97
CA THR A 22 27.74 7.16 -1.13
C THR A 22 26.65 6.91 -0.08
N VAL A 23 26.58 7.76 0.96
CA VAL A 23 25.48 7.71 1.94
C VAL A 23 24.14 7.92 1.23
N ASP A 24 24.09 8.88 0.31
CA ASP A 24 22.93 9.14 -0.54
C ASP A 24 22.55 7.89 -1.35
N GLY A 25 23.51 7.29 -2.08
CA GLY A 25 23.29 6.12 -2.92
C GLY A 25 22.71 4.94 -2.13
N LYS A 26 23.26 4.65 -0.96
CA LYS A 26 22.75 3.60 -0.06
C LYS A 26 21.32 3.86 0.38
N SER A 27 21.00 5.10 0.75
CA SER A 27 19.64 5.48 1.16
C SER A 27 18.65 5.39 -0.01
N LEU A 28 19.02 5.84 -1.21
CA LEU A 28 18.18 5.80 -2.41
C LEU A 28 17.90 4.37 -2.87
N VAL A 29 18.91 3.48 -2.87
CA VAL A 29 18.73 2.07 -3.23
C VAL A 29 17.83 1.36 -2.19
N SER A 30 17.99 1.68 -0.91
CA SER A 30 17.14 1.15 0.15
C SER A 30 15.69 1.61 -0.02
N TYR A 31 15.47 2.89 -0.31
CA TYR A 31 14.16 3.43 -0.66
C TYR A 31 13.56 2.73 -1.88
N LEU A 32 14.31 2.59 -2.97
CA LEU A 32 13.83 1.94 -4.19
C LEU A 32 13.37 0.51 -3.91
N THR A 33 14.15 -0.24 -3.13
CA THR A 33 13.80 -1.61 -2.73
C THR A 33 12.46 -1.65 -2.00
N ASP A 34 12.29 -0.78 -1.01
CA ASP A 34 11.06 -0.71 -0.22
C ASP A 34 9.85 -0.26 -1.08
N ILE A 35 9.98 0.78 -1.91
CA ILE A 35 8.85 1.29 -2.72
C ILE A 35 8.45 0.31 -3.82
N PHE A 36 9.41 -0.41 -4.43
CA PHE A 36 9.10 -1.47 -5.39
C PHE A 36 8.33 -2.62 -4.72
N GLU A 37 8.67 -2.98 -3.49
CA GLU A 37 7.90 -3.97 -2.74
C GLU A 37 6.45 -3.51 -2.53
N LYS A 38 6.24 -2.24 -2.14
CA LYS A 38 4.89 -1.67 -1.98
C LYS A 38 4.10 -1.63 -3.29
N LEU A 39 4.73 -1.22 -4.39
CA LEU A 39 4.12 -1.20 -5.72
C LEU A 39 3.77 -2.62 -6.20
N ASN A 40 4.65 -3.60 -5.96
CA ASN A 40 4.40 -4.99 -6.29
C ASN A 40 3.25 -5.57 -5.46
N MET A 41 3.15 -5.20 -4.19
CA MET A 41 2.01 -5.57 -3.34
C MET A 41 0.71 -4.99 -3.89
N LEU A 42 0.69 -3.72 -4.31
CA LEU A 42 -0.46 -3.13 -4.99
C LEU A 42 -0.79 -3.91 -6.27
N ASN A 43 0.18 -4.14 -7.14
CA ASN A 43 -0.03 -4.88 -8.40
C ASN A 43 -0.65 -6.26 -8.15
N LYS A 44 -0.16 -7.01 -7.16
CA LYS A 44 -0.75 -8.29 -6.76
C LYS A 44 -2.18 -8.16 -6.25
N GLN A 45 -2.49 -7.07 -5.53
CA GLN A 45 -3.85 -6.79 -5.07
C GLN A 45 -4.78 -6.42 -6.23
N LEU A 46 -4.26 -5.86 -7.32
CA LEU A 46 -5.03 -5.53 -8.53
C LEU A 46 -5.18 -6.74 -9.47
N GLN A 47 -4.31 -7.74 -9.38
CA GLN A 47 -4.37 -8.98 -10.15
C GLN A 47 -5.25 -10.02 -9.45
N GLY A 48 -5.95 -10.84 -10.24
CA GLY A 48 -6.77 -11.97 -9.76
C GLY A 48 -8.14 -12.04 -10.44
N SER A 49 -8.73 -13.23 -10.48
CA SER A 49 -9.96 -13.54 -11.24
C SER A 49 -11.24 -12.96 -10.65
N ASN A 50 -11.23 -12.45 -9.41
CA ASN A 50 -12.41 -11.92 -8.70
C ASN A 50 -12.20 -10.50 -8.17
N ARG A 51 -11.70 -9.57 -9.00
CA ARG A 51 -11.58 -8.15 -8.63
C ARG A 51 -12.68 -7.34 -9.27
N THR A 52 -13.48 -6.68 -8.44
CA THR A 52 -14.48 -5.72 -8.93
C THR A 52 -13.83 -4.37 -9.24
N HIS A 53 -14.52 -3.52 -10.01
CA HIS A 53 -14.12 -2.12 -10.19
C HIS A 53 -14.07 -1.38 -8.84
N VAL A 54 -14.96 -1.76 -7.91
CA VAL A 54 -15.01 -1.25 -6.54
C VAL A 54 -13.72 -1.58 -5.78
N ASP A 55 -13.28 -2.85 -5.80
CA ASP A 55 -12.04 -3.28 -5.15
C ASP A 55 -10.83 -2.53 -5.70
N THR A 56 -10.75 -2.47 -7.03
CA THR A 56 -9.68 -1.77 -7.76
C THR A 56 -9.62 -0.31 -7.31
N LYS A 57 -10.78 0.36 -7.23
CA LYS A 57 -10.91 1.74 -6.75
C LYS A 57 -10.38 1.89 -5.32
N ILE A 58 -10.87 1.07 -4.40
CA ILE A 58 -10.45 1.11 -2.99
C ILE A 58 -8.94 0.92 -2.84
N LYS A 59 -8.35 -0.05 -3.55
CA LYS A 59 -6.92 -0.34 -3.44
C LYS A 59 -6.05 0.78 -3.99
N ILE A 60 -6.40 1.33 -5.15
CA ILE A 60 -5.62 2.42 -5.77
C ILE A 60 -5.69 3.69 -4.94
N PHE A 61 -6.89 4.12 -4.52
CA PHE A 61 -7.02 5.36 -3.75
C PHE A 61 -6.53 5.21 -2.30
N GLY A 62 -6.61 4.01 -1.73
CA GLY A 62 -5.93 3.68 -0.47
C GLY A 62 -4.41 3.79 -0.60
N PHE A 63 -3.85 3.33 -1.72
CA PHE A 63 -2.42 3.46 -1.98
C PHE A 63 -2.00 4.92 -2.24
N ASP A 64 -2.79 5.72 -2.97
CA ASP A 64 -2.55 7.16 -3.12
C ASP A 64 -2.48 7.87 -1.75
N THR A 65 -3.39 7.53 -0.84
CA THR A 65 -3.37 8.06 0.53
C THR A 65 -2.12 7.60 1.28
N PHE A 66 -1.73 6.33 1.15
CA PHE A 66 -0.49 5.81 1.72
C PHE A 66 0.75 6.58 1.21
N ILE A 67 0.84 6.88 -0.09
CA ILE A 67 1.96 7.64 -0.65
C ILE A 67 2.04 9.05 -0.05
N LYS A 68 0.91 9.74 0.13
CA LYS A 68 0.86 11.06 0.77
C LYS A 68 1.34 11.02 2.21
N VAL A 69 0.92 10.01 2.98
CA VAL A 69 1.40 9.80 4.35
C VAL A 69 2.92 9.56 4.36
N CYS A 70 3.44 8.80 3.40
CA CYS A 70 4.87 8.57 3.28
C CYS A 70 5.64 9.86 2.95
N GLN A 71 5.10 10.74 2.11
CA GLN A 71 5.73 12.03 1.78
C GLN A 71 5.94 12.88 3.04
N GLU A 72 4.88 13.08 3.83
CA GLU A 72 4.92 13.86 5.07
C GLU A 72 5.91 13.24 6.08
N ASN A 73 5.81 11.93 6.30
CA ASN A 73 6.68 11.25 7.25
C ASN A 73 8.16 11.32 6.84
N ILE A 74 8.47 11.06 5.57
CA ILE A 74 9.86 11.12 5.07
C ILE A 74 10.41 12.54 5.16
N TYR A 75 9.60 13.55 4.86
CA TYR A 75 9.99 14.96 5.01
C TYR A 75 10.39 15.28 6.46
N HIS A 76 9.72 14.67 7.43
CA HIS A 76 10.06 14.75 8.85
C HIS A 76 11.08 13.70 9.35
N LYS A 77 11.73 12.99 8.43
CA LYS A 77 12.69 11.91 8.73
C LYS A 77 12.14 10.76 9.58
N LEU A 78 10.85 10.48 9.43
CA LEU A 78 10.19 9.32 10.00
C LEU A 78 10.09 8.23 8.94
N PHE A 79 10.75 7.09 9.17
CA PHE A 79 10.94 6.06 8.14
C PHE A 79 10.27 4.72 8.47
N ASP A 80 9.40 4.65 9.47
CA ASP A 80 8.86 3.38 9.98
C ASP A 80 8.11 2.55 8.93
N GLN A 81 7.54 3.18 7.90
CA GLN A 81 6.88 2.50 6.79
C GLN A 81 7.83 1.75 5.84
N PHE A 82 9.14 2.05 5.89
CA PHE A 82 10.17 1.58 4.98
C PHE A 82 11.15 0.67 5.74
N HIS A 83 11.30 -0.59 5.31
CA HIS A 83 12.07 -1.58 6.06
C HIS A 83 13.58 -1.35 5.93
N TRP A 84 14.06 -1.01 4.74
CA TRP A 84 15.47 -0.80 4.45
C TRP A 84 15.89 0.65 4.69
N LEU A 85 15.07 1.62 4.26
CA LEU A 85 15.39 3.04 4.41
C LEU A 85 15.60 3.43 5.87
N LYS A 86 14.77 2.93 6.80
CA LYS A 86 14.92 3.23 8.24
C LYS A 86 16.21 2.71 8.88
N LYS A 87 16.94 1.82 8.20
CA LYS A 87 18.21 1.27 8.66
C LYS A 87 19.41 2.04 8.11
N CYS A 88 19.16 3.07 7.30
CA CYS A 88 20.18 3.92 6.71
C CYS A 88 20.26 5.25 7.45
N GLU A 89 21.43 5.85 7.43
CA GLU A 89 21.54 7.28 7.60
C GLU A 89 21.01 7.94 6.31
N VAL A 90 19.98 8.78 6.45
CA VAL A 90 19.31 9.42 5.32
C VAL A 90 19.62 10.92 5.34
N PRO A 91 20.47 11.40 4.42
CA PRO A 91 20.84 12.81 4.34
C PRO A 91 19.72 13.65 3.72
N ASP A 92 19.74 14.96 3.98
CA ASP A 92 18.64 15.87 3.61
C ASP A 92 18.39 15.91 2.09
N ASN A 93 19.44 15.83 1.28
CA ASN A 93 19.31 15.76 -0.17
C ASN A 93 18.61 14.47 -0.63
N ALA A 94 18.91 13.32 -0.02
CA ALA A 94 18.22 12.07 -0.30
C ALA A 94 16.75 12.14 0.12
N VAL A 95 16.43 12.76 1.26
CA VAL A 95 15.05 13.03 1.68
C VAL A 95 14.29 13.80 0.59
N LEU A 96 14.86 14.87 0.06
CA LEU A 96 14.23 15.68 -0.99
C LEU A 96 13.96 14.86 -2.27
N VAL A 97 14.95 14.07 -2.72
CA VAL A 97 14.80 13.21 -3.90
C VAL A 97 13.71 12.15 -3.69
N VAL A 98 13.68 11.52 -2.51
CA VAL A 98 12.67 10.51 -2.18
C VAL A 98 11.26 11.11 -2.15
N VAL A 99 11.10 12.27 -1.50
CA VAL A 99 9.79 12.97 -1.45
C VAL A 99 9.33 13.37 -2.85
N ASP A 100 10.23 13.86 -3.70
CA ASP A 100 9.90 14.23 -5.08
C ASP A 100 9.49 13.02 -5.91
N ASN A 101 10.22 11.90 -5.81
CA ASN A 101 9.83 10.66 -6.49
C ASN A 101 8.45 10.15 -6.04
N LEU A 102 8.13 10.24 -4.74
CA LEU A 102 6.79 9.90 -4.26
C LEU A 102 5.71 10.82 -4.83
N LYS A 103 6.00 12.11 -5.07
CA LYS A 103 5.05 13.03 -5.71
C LYS A 103 4.79 12.67 -7.16
N ILE A 104 5.83 12.25 -7.88
CA ILE A 104 5.72 11.74 -9.25
C ILE A 104 4.83 10.50 -9.26
N ILE A 105 5.10 9.51 -8.39
CA ILE A 105 4.29 8.28 -8.28
C ILE A 105 2.82 8.60 -7.99
N ALA A 106 2.53 9.50 -7.04
CA ALA A 106 1.16 9.88 -6.72
C ALA A 106 0.44 10.55 -7.91
N SER A 107 1.16 11.42 -8.63
CA SER A 107 0.62 12.12 -9.80
C SER A 107 0.30 11.14 -10.92
N ASP A 108 1.23 10.23 -11.22
CA ASP A 108 1.06 9.17 -12.22
C ASP A 108 -0.13 8.25 -11.90
N LEU A 109 -0.29 7.83 -10.64
CA LEU A 109 -1.43 7.02 -10.21
C LEU A 109 -2.75 7.78 -10.41
N LYS A 110 -2.79 9.06 -10.03
CA LYS A 110 -3.99 9.88 -10.17
C LYS A 110 -4.37 10.10 -11.63
N GLU A 111 -3.41 10.30 -12.51
CA GLU A 111 -3.65 10.47 -13.94
C GLU A 111 -4.12 9.16 -14.58
N ARG A 112 -3.40 8.07 -14.32
CA ARG A 112 -3.67 6.75 -14.91
C ARG A 112 -5.02 6.17 -14.51
N PHE A 113 -5.52 6.49 -13.32
CA PHE A 113 -6.80 6.00 -12.78
C PHE A 113 -7.82 7.13 -12.60
N SER A 114 -7.71 8.17 -13.42
CA SER A 114 -8.61 9.33 -13.39
C SER A 114 -10.06 8.97 -13.76
N ASP A 115 -10.24 8.02 -14.67
CA ASP A 115 -11.52 7.42 -15.05
C ASP A 115 -12.18 6.70 -13.86
N LEU A 116 -11.42 5.88 -13.14
CA LEU A 116 -11.88 5.16 -11.95
C LEU A 116 -12.29 6.11 -10.84
N LYS A 117 -11.66 7.30 -10.77
CA LYS A 117 -12.06 8.37 -9.85
C LYS A 117 -13.49 8.86 -10.12
N GLN A 118 -13.86 9.00 -11.38
CA GLN A 118 -15.15 9.56 -11.82
C GLN A 118 -16.32 8.62 -11.58
N ILE A 119 -16.08 7.32 -11.35
CA ILE A 119 -17.14 6.36 -11.03
C ILE A 119 -17.75 6.71 -9.67
N GLU A 120 -18.93 7.32 -9.66
CA GLU A 120 -19.69 7.51 -8.42
C GLU A 120 -20.23 6.17 -7.95
N LEU A 121 -19.69 5.69 -6.83
CA LEU A 121 -20.19 4.48 -6.17
C LEU A 121 -21.07 4.92 -5.01
N PRO A 122 -22.28 4.37 -4.87
CA PRO A 122 -23.12 4.62 -3.70
C PRO A 122 -22.37 4.31 -2.41
N THR A 123 -22.64 5.07 -1.36
CA THR A 123 -22.01 4.87 -0.04
C THR A 123 -22.14 3.44 0.46
N TRP A 124 -23.25 2.77 0.16
CA TRP A 124 -23.48 1.39 0.56
C TRP A 124 -22.58 0.39 -0.16
N VAL A 125 -22.13 0.69 -1.39
CA VAL A 125 -21.15 -0.14 -2.11
C VAL A 125 -19.75 0.07 -1.53
N MET A 126 -19.44 1.30 -1.09
CA MET A 126 -18.11 1.65 -0.57
C MET A 126 -17.92 1.26 0.89
N GLN A 127 -18.97 1.39 1.68
CA GLN A 127 -18.97 1.22 3.13
C GLN A 127 -20.27 0.53 3.58
N PRO A 128 -20.54 -0.70 3.10
CA PRO A 128 -21.80 -1.38 3.39
C PRO A 128 -22.07 -1.44 4.89
N MET A 129 -21.04 -1.66 5.72
CA MET A 129 -21.19 -1.75 7.19
C MET A 129 -21.54 -0.45 7.91
N LEU A 130 -21.32 0.71 7.28
CA LEU A 130 -21.57 2.02 7.90
C LEU A 130 -22.88 2.65 7.43
N VAL A 131 -23.56 2.02 6.46
CA VAL A 131 -24.83 2.48 5.95
C VAL A 131 -25.97 1.89 6.76
N ASN A 132 -26.85 2.76 7.24
CA ASN A 132 -28.12 2.37 7.80
C ASN A 132 -29.02 1.85 6.67
N ILE A 133 -29.47 0.59 6.80
CA ILE A 133 -30.30 -0.09 5.79
C ILE A 133 -31.57 0.72 5.49
N PHE A 134 -32.15 1.36 6.50
CA PHE A 134 -33.38 2.14 6.34
C PHE A 134 -33.20 3.45 5.58
N ASP A 135 -31.96 3.93 5.43
CA ASP A 135 -31.64 5.15 4.67
C ASP A 135 -31.40 4.85 3.18
N GLY A 136 -31.32 3.56 2.80
CA GLY A 136 -31.17 3.11 1.41
C GLY A 136 -32.49 3.00 0.66
N SER A 137 -32.44 3.00 -0.68
CA SER A 137 -33.62 2.75 -1.50
C SER A 137 -34.17 1.34 -1.25
N MET A 138 -35.49 1.22 -1.09
CA MET A 138 -36.19 -0.04 -0.75
C MET A 138 -35.74 -1.25 -1.58
N GLN A 139 -35.48 -1.06 -2.86
CA GLN A 139 -35.03 -2.11 -3.78
C GLN A 139 -33.67 -2.76 -3.44
N TYR A 140 -32.83 -2.12 -2.63
CA TYR A 140 -31.50 -2.62 -2.25
C TYR A 140 -31.42 -2.98 -0.76
N GLN A 141 -32.49 -2.79 0.03
CA GLN A 141 -32.45 -2.99 1.48
C GLN A 141 -32.25 -4.46 1.87
N GLU A 142 -32.91 -5.37 1.14
CA GLU A 142 -32.77 -6.82 1.34
C GLU A 142 -31.35 -7.28 1.03
N GLU A 143 -30.85 -6.96 -0.18
CA GLU A 143 -29.49 -7.28 -0.62
C GLU A 143 -28.42 -6.67 0.31
N LEU A 144 -28.63 -5.44 0.81
CA LEU A 144 -27.75 -4.82 1.82
C LEU A 144 -27.73 -5.62 3.12
N SER A 145 -28.89 -6.07 3.58
CA SER A 145 -29.02 -6.78 4.85
C SER A 145 -28.33 -8.14 4.81
N GLU A 146 -28.39 -8.83 3.67
CA GLU A 146 -27.67 -10.09 3.43
C GLU A 146 -26.16 -9.84 3.35
N MET A 147 -25.72 -8.87 2.54
CA MET A 147 -24.30 -8.51 2.42
C MET A 147 -23.67 -8.10 3.75
N GLN A 148 -24.40 -7.33 4.58
CA GLN A 148 -23.91 -6.95 5.91
C GLN A 148 -23.69 -8.18 6.81
N ASN A 149 -24.64 -9.12 6.83
CA ASN A 149 -24.55 -10.32 7.66
C ASN A 149 -23.46 -11.28 7.18
N ASP A 150 -23.31 -11.48 5.87
CA ASP A 150 -22.33 -12.42 5.30
C ASP A 150 -20.87 -11.98 5.56
N ASP A 151 -20.56 -10.70 5.36
CA ASP A 151 -19.20 -10.17 5.60
C ASP A 151 -18.84 -10.19 7.11
N LEU A 152 -19.81 -9.86 7.97
CA LEU A 152 -19.67 -10.01 9.44
C LEU A 152 -19.38 -11.46 9.83
N HIS A 153 -20.13 -12.42 9.25
CA HIS A 153 -19.92 -13.84 9.49
C HIS A 153 -18.53 -14.29 9.04
N GLN A 154 -18.10 -13.89 7.84
CA GLN A 154 -16.77 -14.26 7.30
C GLN A 154 -15.63 -13.68 8.15
N LYS A 155 -15.75 -12.44 8.63
CA LYS A 155 -14.79 -11.81 9.54
C LYS A 155 -14.72 -12.52 10.89
N LEU A 156 -15.88 -12.86 11.47
CA LEU A 156 -15.97 -13.59 12.74
C LEU A 156 -15.35 -14.99 12.63
N GLU A 157 -15.67 -15.75 11.57
CA GLU A 157 -15.06 -17.05 11.35
C GLU A 157 -13.54 -16.96 11.15
N GLY A 158 -13.06 -15.94 10.42
CA GLY A 158 -11.63 -15.69 10.25
C GLY A 158 -10.93 -15.44 11.59
N GLN A 159 -11.54 -14.63 12.46
CA GLN A 159 -11.01 -14.36 13.80
C GLN A 159 -11.05 -15.61 14.69
N ILE A 160 -12.13 -16.40 14.66
CA ILE A 160 -12.25 -17.66 15.41
C ILE A 160 -11.17 -18.66 14.94
N ARG A 161 -10.99 -18.84 13.63
CA ARG A 161 -9.93 -19.69 13.07
C ARG A 161 -8.54 -19.26 13.55
N ASN A 162 -8.24 -17.95 13.53
CA ASN A 162 -6.96 -17.43 14.01
C ASN A 162 -6.75 -17.64 15.52
N LEU A 163 -7.81 -17.51 16.33
CA LEU A 163 -7.76 -17.78 17.77
C LEU A 163 -7.56 -19.26 18.09
N THR A 164 -8.14 -20.16 17.28
CA THR A 164 -7.99 -21.61 17.43
C THR A 164 -6.57 -22.07 17.07
N LEU A 165 -5.93 -21.43 16.09
CA LEU A 165 -4.54 -21.69 15.71
C LEU A 165 -3.52 -21.17 16.75
N LEU A 166 -3.89 -20.17 17.56
CA LEU A 166 -3.05 -19.62 18.64
C LEU A 166 -3.17 -20.40 19.95
N ASN A 167 -4.16 -21.30 20.09
CA ASN A 167 -4.34 -22.20 21.24
C ASN A 167 -4.58 -23.64 20.76
N PRO A 168 -3.56 -24.34 20.22
CA PRO A 168 -3.74 -25.69 19.68
C PRO A 168 -3.99 -26.78 20.74
N ASP A 169 -3.78 -26.51 22.04
CA ASP A 169 -3.84 -27.50 23.12
C ASP A 169 -5.01 -27.29 24.11
N LYS A 170 -6.21 -27.03 23.59
CA LYS A 170 -7.46 -27.15 24.37
C LYS A 170 -8.47 -28.03 23.66
#